data_AF-A0A961B2B7-F1
#
_entry.id   AF-A0A961B2B7-F1
#
_cell.length_a   1.000
_cell.length_b   1.000
_cell.length_c   1.000
_cell.angle_alpha   90.00
_cell.angle_beta   90.00
_cell.angle_gamma   90.00
#
_symmetry.space_group_name_H-M   'P 1'
#
loop_
_entity.id
_entity.type
_entity.pdbx_description
1 polymer ?
#
loop_
_entity_poly.entity_id
_entity_poly.type
_entity_poly.pdbx_seq_one_letter_code
_entity_poly.pdbx_strand_id
1 'polypeptide(L)'
;VNTYRWDFPMVAALVAPRPLLIANTDKDRIFPLDGVVDVYDGARRIYELNGAGDKIGLALYEGGHADTQPLRVPAFHWFERFLKGKDISEEMPDTLAPKPFDVEDLKVLDQAPEDERNTSIDEYFTRRVPRRLPLPESAEDWRANRELNLRRLEAKSFRAWPAKPEPIVAAAGPVAMKDGIVCKTHDFISQDSILLRLYVFQREGLKPENLDLTVLNVLDEESWEEFLADLGAAFPEAFPDVKLPDLNAEHFEREKGMYRSQKWAMAYLAPRGIGPTAWTADEKERTQIRRRFQLLGMTLDSARVWDIRRGMQALLSLPGMDKPQIWLQSHGDMACDTVYASLFEPAVHRLDLHAPPVSHVTGPDYLNVLRFLDIPQAVAMAAERSQVRVYAEDSKPWDYVAEVGKVLGWEEKQFQVRRSMEEESGDSREHAGKEKQP
;
A
#
# COMPACT_ATOMS: atom_id res chain seq x y z
N VAL A 1 10.04 0.60 -11.21
CA VAL A 1 9.69 0.53 -9.76
C VAL A 1 10.89 0.02 -8.96
N ASN A 2 11.17 0.61 -7.78
CA ASN A 2 12.36 0.31 -6.99
C ASN A 2 12.21 -0.94 -6.10
N THR A 3 11.81 -2.08 -6.67
CA THR A 3 11.57 -3.35 -5.94
C THR A 3 12.74 -3.71 -5.02
N TYR A 4 13.96 -3.46 -5.46
CA TYR A 4 15.17 -3.84 -4.73
C TYR A 4 15.68 -2.78 -3.76
N ARG A 5 15.02 -1.62 -3.68
CA ARG A 5 15.41 -0.49 -2.84
C ARG A 5 16.85 -0.06 -3.14
N TRP A 6 17.22 -0.11 -4.42
CA TRP A 6 18.49 0.41 -4.90
C TRP A 6 18.41 1.92 -4.88
N ASP A 7 19.45 2.53 -4.37
CA ASP A 7 19.59 3.98 -4.32
C ASP A 7 20.53 4.44 -5.45
N PHE A 8 20.47 5.72 -5.79
CA PHE A 8 21.27 6.32 -6.85
C PHE A 8 22.80 6.08 -6.72
N PRO A 9 23.41 6.06 -5.51
CA PRO A 9 24.83 5.74 -5.37
C PRO A 9 25.17 4.33 -5.89
N MET A 10 24.28 3.35 -5.71
CA MET A 10 24.50 1.99 -6.23
C MET A 10 24.49 1.98 -7.76
N VAL A 11 23.57 2.70 -8.37
CA VAL A 11 23.48 2.81 -9.83
C VAL A 11 24.73 3.48 -10.41
N ALA A 12 25.20 4.56 -9.79
CA ALA A 12 26.44 5.23 -10.17
C ALA A 12 27.68 4.33 -9.99
N ALA A 13 27.73 3.56 -8.90
CA ALA A 13 28.81 2.62 -8.62
C ALA A 13 28.94 1.50 -9.67
N LEU A 14 27.83 1.05 -10.28
CA LEU A 14 27.85 0.04 -11.36
C LEU A 14 28.60 0.50 -12.63
N VAL A 15 28.88 1.80 -12.76
CA VAL A 15 29.68 2.32 -13.87
C VAL A 15 31.16 1.98 -13.70
N ALA A 16 31.64 1.83 -12.46
CA ALA A 16 33.04 1.58 -12.16
C ALA A 16 33.56 0.31 -12.89
N PRO A 17 34.82 0.33 -13.39
CA PRO A 17 35.80 1.41 -13.33
C PRO A 17 35.76 2.35 -14.56
N ARG A 18 34.66 2.39 -15.33
CA ARG A 18 34.56 3.27 -16.50
C ARG A 18 34.41 4.73 -16.07
N PRO A 19 34.90 5.71 -16.85
CA PRO A 19 34.80 7.11 -16.48
C PRO A 19 33.36 7.61 -16.25
N LEU A 20 33.11 8.27 -15.11
CA LEU A 20 31.84 8.89 -14.74
C LEU A 20 32.05 10.32 -14.23
N LEU A 21 31.34 11.28 -14.83
CA LEU A 21 31.22 12.64 -14.31
C LEU A 21 29.79 12.85 -13.79
N ILE A 22 29.67 13.30 -12.54
CA ILE A 22 28.42 13.79 -11.97
C ILE A 22 28.45 15.31 -12.05
N ALA A 23 27.45 15.91 -12.69
CA ALA A 23 27.35 17.34 -12.89
C ALA A 23 26.00 17.83 -12.35
N ASN A 24 25.99 18.88 -11.53
CA ASN A 24 24.75 19.50 -11.04
C ASN A 24 24.92 20.99 -10.75
N THR A 25 23.81 21.67 -10.48
CA THR A 25 23.77 23.04 -9.98
C THR A 25 23.31 23.10 -8.52
N ASP A 26 23.67 24.17 -7.80
CA ASP A 26 23.46 24.28 -6.35
C ASP A 26 22.02 24.64 -5.91
N LYS A 27 21.17 25.11 -6.83
CA LYS A 27 19.77 25.50 -6.58
C LYS A 27 18.78 24.65 -7.37
N ASP A 28 19.20 23.49 -7.88
CA ASP A 28 18.28 22.52 -8.51
C ASP A 28 17.33 21.93 -7.45
N ARG A 29 16.03 22.21 -7.61
CA ARG A 29 14.98 21.73 -6.69
C ARG A 29 14.49 20.31 -7.01
N ILE A 30 14.87 19.77 -8.18
CA ILE A 30 14.59 18.39 -8.61
C ILE A 30 15.70 17.45 -8.12
N PHE A 31 16.96 17.90 -8.20
CA PHE A 31 18.13 17.18 -7.70
C PHE A 31 18.89 18.00 -6.64
N PRO A 32 18.43 17.95 -5.37
CA PRO A 32 19.07 18.67 -4.28
C PRO A 32 20.57 18.37 -4.14
N LEU A 33 21.34 19.41 -3.80
CA LEU A 33 22.80 19.35 -3.76
C LEU A 33 23.34 18.29 -2.80
N ASP A 34 22.73 18.16 -1.62
CA ASP A 34 23.06 17.14 -0.62
C ASP A 34 22.91 15.72 -1.19
N GLY A 35 21.79 15.44 -1.87
CA GLY A 35 21.59 14.16 -2.53
C GLY A 35 22.63 13.87 -3.63
N VAL A 36 23.05 14.88 -4.38
CA VAL A 36 24.09 14.70 -5.42
C VAL A 36 25.47 14.42 -4.81
N VAL A 37 25.82 15.12 -3.73
CA VAL A 37 27.08 14.89 -3.00
C VAL A 37 27.10 13.47 -2.42
N ASP A 38 26.00 13.02 -1.82
CA ASP A 38 25.88 11.65 -1.29
C ASP A 38 26.08 10.58 -2.38
N VAL A 39 25.51 10.80 -3.57
CA VAL A 39 25.71 9.92 -4.73
C VAL A 39 27.17 9.87 -5.16
N TYR A 40 27.83 11.02 -5.26
CA TYR A 40 29.24 11.10 -5.62
C TYR A 40 30.13 10.41 -4.59
N ASP A 41 29.96 10.70 -3.30
CA ASP A 41 30.79 10.14 -2.23
C ASP A 41 30.62 8.63 -2.13
N GLY A 42 29.38 8.14 -2.27
CA GLY A 42 29.10 6.70 -2.31
C GLY A 42 29.75 6.01 -3.50
N ALA A 43 29.63 6.58 -4.70
CA ALA A 43 30.23 6.02 -5.91
C ALA A 43 31.77 6.08 -5.86
N ARG A 44 32.35 7.19 -5.41
CA ARG A 44 33.80 7.43 -5.35
C ARG A 44 34.53 6.36 -4.54
N ARG A 45 33.98 5.95 -3.39
CA ARG A 45 34.54 4.86 -2.58
C ARG A 45 34.73 3.57 -3.39
N ILE A 46 33.78 3.25 -4.26
CA ILE A 46 33.86 2.06 -5.13
C ILE A 46 34.92 2.24 -6.21
N TYR A 47 35.06 3.43 -6.81
CA TYR A 47 36.14 3.72 -7.76
C TYR A 47 37.52 3.61 -7.11
N GLU A 48 37.68 4.14 -5.89
CA GLU A 48 38.95 4.05 -5.12
C GLU A 48 39.33 2.59 -4.84
N LEU A 49 38.36 1.74 -4.44
CA LEU A 49 38.59 0.30 -4.26
C LEU A 49 39.02 -0.42 -5.54
N ASN A 50 38.62 0.08 -6.71
CA ASN A 50 39.02 -0.45 -8.01
C ASN A 50 40.32 0.18 -8.56
N GLY A 51 40.99 1.05 -7.79
CA GLY A 51 42.16 1.78 -8.26
C GLY A 51 41.85 2.76 -9.41
N ALA A 52 40.60 3.20 -9.53
CA ALA A 52 40.08 4.03 -10.62
C ALA A 52 39.61 5.41 -10.12
N GLY A 53 40.12 5.90 -8.99
CA GLY A 53 39.70 7.18 -8.39
C GLY A 53 39.86 8.40 -9.31
N ASP A 54 40.74 8.31 -10.31
CA ASP A 54 40.94 9.32 -11.35
C ASP A 54 39.86 9.32 -12.45
N LYS A 55 38.96 8.33 -12.44
CA LYS A 55 37.86 8.13 -13.40
C LYS A 55 36.48 8.48 -12.83
N ILE A 56 36.43 9.19 -11.70
CA ILE A 56 35.18 9.74 -11.16
C ILE A 56 35.34 11.25 -10.85
N GLY A 57 34.41 12.06 -11.36
CA GLY A 57 34.43 13.51 -11.21
C GLY A 57 33.10 14.05 -10.65
N LEU A 58 33.19 15.22 -9.99
CA LEU A 58 32.04 16.00 -9.56
C LEU A 58 32.21 17.44 -10.06
N ALA A 59 31.20 17.97 -10.74
CA ALA A 59 31.14 19.35 -11.23
C ALA A 59 29.90 20.04 -10.66
N LEU A 60 30.11 21.09 -9.87
CA LEU A 60 29.04 21.84 -9.20
C LEU A 60 29.18 23.33 -9.51
N TYR A 61 28.08 23.95 -9.95
CA TYR A 61 28.03 25.36 -10.30
C TYR A 61 26.75 26.03 -9.80
N GLU A 62 26.73 27.36 -9.80
CA GLU A 62 25.52 28.10 -9.45
C GLU A 62 24.43 27.92 -10.54
N GLY A 63 23.20 27.62 -10.10
CA GLY A 63 22.04 27.57 -11.02
C GLY A 63 20.86 26.76 -10.50
N GLY A 64 19.69 26.91 -11.15
CA GLY A 64 18.55 26.01 -10.96
C GLY A 64 18.65 24.76 -11.86
N HIS A 65 17.54 24.09 -12.11
CA HIS A 65 17.48 22.93 -13.03
C HIS A 65 17.73 23.36 -14.49
N ALA A 66 19.01 23.49 -14.87
CA ALA A 66 19.43 24.04 -16.16
C ALA A 66 20.86 23.63 -16.55
N ASP A 67 21.06 23.36 -17.86
CA ASP A 67 22.37 23.12 -18.45
C ASP A 67 23.12 24.43 -18.73
N THR A 68 23.80 24.96 -17.71
CA THR A 68 24.54 26.22 -17.81
C THR A 68 25.87 26.06 -18.56
N GLN A 69 26.39 27.15 -19.12
CA GLN A 69 27.71 27.14 -19.78
C GLN A 69 28.83 26.70 -18.82
N PRO A 70 28.91 27.18 -17.56
CA PRO A 70 29.89 26.68 -16.58
C PRO A 70 29.81 25.17 -16.35
N LEU A 71 28.61 24.58 -16.37
CA LEU A 71 28.42 23.13 -16.20
C LEU A 71 28.86 22.32 -17.44
N ARG A 72 28.71 22.89 -18.65
CA ARG A 72 29.07 22.25 -19.92
C ARG A 72 30.58 22.10 -20.12
N VAL A 73 31.35 23.11 -19.72
CA VAL A 73 32.83 23.11 -19.88
C VAL A 73 33.49 21.85 -19.30
N PRO A 74 33.29 21.48 -18.02
CA PRO A 74 33.89 20.26 -17.47
C PRO A 74 33.34 18.98 -18.10
N ALA A 75 32.07 18.96 -18.54
CA ALA A 75 31.54 17.83 -19.29
C ALA A 75 32.29 17.61 -20.61
N PHE A 76 32.58 18.69 -21.36
CA PHE A 76 33.36 18.59 -22.58
C PHE A 76 34.80 18.13 -22.32
N HIS A 77 35.49 18.70 -21.33
CA HIS A 77 36.82 18.22 -20.94
C HIS A 77 36.82 16.74 -20.56
N TRP A 78 35.77 16.26 -19.88
CA TRP A 78 35.62 14.85 -19.53
C TRP A 78 35.53 13.95 -20.77
N PHE A 79 34.73 14.34 -21.76
CA PHE A 79 34.64 13.61 -23.03
C PHE A 79 35.92 13.69 -23.86
N GLU A 80 36.56 14.86 -23.99
CA GLU A 80 37.84 14.97 -24.70
C GLU A 80 38.90 14.03 -24.10
N ARG A 81 38.99 13.98 -22.77
CA ARG A 81 39.92 13.08 -22.09
C ARG A 81 39.56 11.60 -22.26
N PHE A 82 38.36 11.22 -21.87
CA PHE A 82 38.02 9.80 -21.70
C PHE A 82 37.40 9.14 -22.93
N LEU A 83 36.72 9.90 -23.79
CA LEU A 83 36.15 9.39 -25.04
C LEU A 83 37.11 9.58 -26.22
N LYS A 84 37.83 10.71 -26.28
CA LYS A 84 38.76 11.01 -27.40
C LYS A 84 40.23 10.76 -27.07
N GLY A 85 40.58 10.48 -25.81
CA GLY A 85 41.95 10.15 -25.41
C GLY A 85 42.91 11.34 -25.36
N LYS A 86 42.38 12.57 -25.31
CA LYS A 86 43.21 13.78 -25.21
C LYS A 86 43.78 13.99 -23.82
N ASP A 87 44.90 14.69 -23.74
CA ASP A 87 45.44 15.12 -22.46
C ASP A 87 44.59 16.25 -21.86
N ILE A 88 44.47 16.29 -20.54
CA ILE A 88 43.69 17.33 -19.85
C ILE A 88 44.31 18.74 -20.00
N SER A 89 45.61 18.80 -20.31
CA SER A 89 46.36 20.02 -20.58
C SER A 89 46.11 20.60 -21.98
N GLU A 90 45.50 19.83 -22.89
CA GLU A 90 45.16 20.33 -24.22
C GLU A 90 44.09 21.42 -24.11
N GLU A 91 44.36 22.58 -24.72
CA GLU A 91 43.38 23.66 -24.78
C GLU A 91 42.15 23.22 -25.58
N MET A 92 40.98 23.53 -25.03
CA MET A 92 39.71 23.39 -25.74
C MET A 92 39.45 24.66 -26.57
N PRO A 93 39.50 24.58 -27.91
CA PRO A 93 39.41 25.77 -28.76
C PRO A 93 38.01 26.40 -28.76
N ASP A 94 36.97 25.59 -28.56
CA ASP A 94 35.59 26.06 -28.46
C ASP A 94 34.85 25.29 -27.36
N THR A 95 34.33 26.04 -26.38
CA THR A 95 33.50 25.50 -25.31
C THR A 95 32.04 25.92 -25.46
N LEU A 96 31.70 26.73 -26.47
CA LEU A 96 30.33 27.14 -26.72
C LEU A 96 29.58 26.04 -27.45
N ALA A 97 28.39 25.72 -26.96
CA ALA A 97 27.45 24.88 -27.69
C ALA A 97 26.57 25.80 -28.55
N PRO A 98 26.75 25.87 -29.88
CA PRO A 98 25.82 26.59 -30.73
C PRO A 98 24.44 25.94 -30.60
N LYS A 99 23.38 26.74 -30.74
CA LYS A 99 22.01 26.25 -30.89
C LYS A 99 21.63 26.36 -32.37
N PRO A 100 21.98 25.37 -33.21
CA PRO A 100 21.76 25.46 -34.66
C PRO A 100 20.29 25.24 -35.04
N PHE A 101 19.44 24.80 -34.12
CA PHE A 101 18.04 24.46 -34.34
C PHE A 101 17.16 25.21 -33.34
N ASP A 102 16.04 25.74 -33.82
CA ASP A 102 14.92 26.14 -32.97
C ASP A 102 14.12 24.89 -32.54
N VAL A 103 13.25 25.02 -31.54
CA VAL A 103 12.49 23.86 -31.01
C VAL A 103 11.58 23.26 -32.08
N GLU A 104 11.05 24.11 -32.95
CA GLU A 104 10.21 23.78 -34.09
C GLU A 104 10.95 22.94 -35.13
N ASP A 105 12.26 23.16 -35.32
CA ASP A 105 13.10 22.35 -36.23
C ASP A 105 13.28 20.91 -35.72
N LEU A 106 13.12 20.68 -34.41
CA LEU A 106 13.23 19.37 -33.77
C LEU A 106 11.91 18.57 -33.80
N LYS A 107 10.83 19.15 -34.36
CA LYS A 107 9.53 18.48 -34.46
C LYS A 107 9.61 17.32 -35.45
N VAL A 108 9.55 16.09 -34.94
CA VAL A 108 9.61 14.87 -35.77
C VAL A 108 8.25 14.50 -36.36
N LEU A 109 7.15 14.74 -35.65
CA LEU A 109 5.79 14.33 -36.03
C LEU A 109 4.81 15.50 -35.91
N ASP A 110 3.96 15.68 -36.92
CA ASP A 110 2.94 16.74 -36.90
C ASP A 110 1.78 16.46 -35.94
N GLN A 111 1.43 15.19 -35.83
CA GLN A 111 0.44 14.63 -34.93
C GLN A 111 0.90 13.25 -34.46
N ALA A 112 0.39 12.78 -33.33
CA ALA A 112 0.62 11.40 -32.90
C ALA A 112 0.03 10.43 -33.94
N PRO A 113 0.75 9.36 -34.33
CA PRO A 113 0.19 8.31 -35.18
C PRO A 113 -1.03 7.66 -34.53
N GLU A 114 -2.05 7.31 -35.31
CA GLU A 114 -3.25 6.64 -34.80
C GLU A 114 -2.95 5.25 -34.20
N ASP A 115 -1.85 4.63 -34.64
CA ASP A 115 -1.36 3.33 -34.18
C ASP A 115 -0.22 3.46 -33.15
N GLU A 116 -0.06 4.63 -32.53
CA GLU A 116 0.93 4.82 -31.49
C GLU A 116 0.70 3.84 -30.32
N ARG A 117 1.80 3.27 -29.84
CA ARG A 117 1.79 2.29 -28.75
C ARG A 117 2.45 2.82 -27.49
N ASN A 118 2.78 4.11 -27.45
CA ASN A 118 3.47 4.74 -26.33
C ASN A 118 2.49 4.99 -25.18
N THR A 119 1.24 5.34 -25.46
CA THR A 119 0.22 5.56 -24.42
C THR A 119 -0.10 4.29 -23.64
N SER A 120 0.00 3.12 -24.28
CA SER A 120 -0.26 1.80 -23.66
C SER A 120 1.00 0.92 -23.54
N ILE A 121 2.19 1.52 -23.61
CA ILE A 121 3.47 0.79 -23.53
C ILE A 121 3.56 -0.11 -22.29
N ASP A 122 3.05 0.35 -21.16
CA ASP A 122 3.04 -0.37 -19.89
C ASP A 122 2.16 -1.63 -19.91
N GLU A 123 1.19 -1.73 -20.83
CA GLU A 123 0.30 -2.89 -20.97
C GLU A 123 0.95 -4.07 -21.66
N TYR A 124 1.94 -3.83 -22.54
CA TYR A 124 2.63 -4.91 -23.27
C TYR A 124 4.12 -5.03 -22.95
N PHE A 125 4.78 -3.97 -22.47
CA PHE A 125 6.20 -4.03 -22.09
C PHE A 125 6.42 -4.92 -20.87
N THR A 126 5.44 -5.01 -19.98
CA THR A 126 5.44 -5.96 -18.86
C THR A 126 4.35 -7.00 -19.03
N ARG A 127 4.74 -8.29 -19.10
CA ARG A 127 3.76 -9.39 -19.18
C ARG A 127 2.91 -9.42 -17.92
N ARG A 128 1.64 -9.05 -18.06
CA ARG A 128 0.60 -9.21 -17.03
C ARG A 128 0.07 -10.65 -17.05
N VAL A 129 -0.39 -11.14 -15.91
CA VAL A 129 -1.21 -12.36 -15.87
C VAL A 129 -2.53 -12.10 -16.59
N PRO A 130 -3.11 -13.10 -17.28
CA PRO A 130 -4.45 -12.95 -17.82
C PRO A 130 -5.45 -12.75 -16.66
N ARG A 131 -6.52 -11.98 -16.90
CA ARG A 131 -7.57 -11.73 -15.89
C ARG A 131 -8.15 -13.01 -15.30
N ARG A 132 -8.17 -14.10 -16.08
CA ARG A 132 -8.58 -15.42 -15.64
C ARG A 132 -7.41 -16.38 -15.81
N LEU A 133 -6.93 -16.95 -14.71
CA LEU A 133 -5.96 -18.04 -14.72
C LEU A 133 -6.67 -19.38 -14.98
N PRO A 134 -5.94 -20.40 -15.47
CA PRO A 134 -6.42 -21.78 -15.41
C PRO A 134 -6.82 -22.17 -13.98
N LEU A 135 -7.84 -23.02 -13.86
CA LEU A 135 -8.21 -23.63 -12.58
C LEU A 135 -7.11 -24.62 -12.15
N PRO A 136 -6.91 -24.82 -10.84
CA PRO A 136 -5.96 -25.81 -10.37
C PRO A 136 -6.39 -27.21 -10.82
N GLU A 137 -5.43 -28.08 -11.13
CA GLU A 137 -5.73 -29.48 -11.51
C GLU A 137 -6.02 -30.37 -10.29
N SER A 138 -5.53 -29.96 -9.12
CA SER A 138 -5.69 -30.67 -7.85
C SER A 138 -5.47 -29.75 -6.65
N ALA A 139 -5.77 -30.24 -5.43
CA ALA A 139 -5.43 -29.53 -4.21
C ALA A 139 -3.92 -29.35 -4.00
N GLU A 140 -3.09 -30.26 -4.52
CA GLU A 140 -1.63 -30.14 -4.46
C GLU A 140 -1.12 -29.04 -5.40
N ASP A 141 -1.64 -28.99 -6.63
CA ASP A 141 -1.34 -27.92 -7.59
C ASP A 141 -1.78 -26.54 -7.06
N TRP A 142 -2.97 -26.45 -6.47
CA TRP A 142 -3.42 -25.23 -5.79
C TRP A 142 -2.46 -24.79 -4.68
N ARG A 143 -2.06 -25.72 -3.80
CA ARG A 143 -1.13 -25.42 -2.70
C ARG A 143 0.21 -24.91 -3.22
N ALA A 144 0.77 -25.56 -4.24
CA ALA A 144 2.02 -25.15 -4.86
C ALA A 144 1.92 -23.74 -5.48
N ASN A 145 0.83 -23.45 -6.20
CA ASN A 145 0.57 -22.13 -6.78
C ASN A 145 0.39 -21.05 -5.70
N ARG A 146 -0.38 -21.33 -4.63
CA ARG A 146 -0.55 -20.43 -3.49
C ARG A 146 0.79 -20.09 -2.85
N GLU A 147 1.60 -21.09 -2.52
CA GLU A 147 2.92 -20.88 -1.90
C GLU A 147 3.87 -20.10 -2.82
N LEU A 148 3.86 -20.38 -4.12
CA LEU A 148 4.63 -19.63 -5.10
C LEU A 148 4.21 -18.16 -5.14
N ASN A 149 2.91 -17.89 -5.13
CA ASN A 149 2.37 -16.53 -5.14
C ASN A 149 2.66 -15.79 -3.83
N LEU A 150 2.54 -16.43 -2.66
CA LEU A 150 2.95 -15.84 -1.38
C LEU A 150 4.43 -15.43 -1.40
N ARG A 151 5.33 -16.33 -1.83
CA ARG A 151 6.76 -16.02 -1.96
C ARG A 151 7.03 -14.88 -2.94
N ARG A 152 6.28 -14.80 -4.06
CA ARG A 152 6.40 -13.71 -5.03
C ARG A 152 5.92 -12.38 -4.46
N LEU A 153 4.78 -12.38 -3.76
CA LEU A 153 4.25 -11.20 -3.08
C LEU A 153 5.26 -10.69 -2.05
N GLU A 154 5.79 -11.55 -1.17
CA GLU A 154 6.84 -11.18 -0.21
C GLU A 154 8.08 -10.62 -0.90
N ALA A 155 8.56 -11.27 -1.96
CA ALA A 155 9.80 -10.89 -2.61
C ALA A 155 9.69 -9.66 -3.54
N LYS A 156 8.49 -9.31 -4.01
CA LYS A 156 8.30 -8.34 -5.11
C LYS A 156 7.29 -7.24 -4.81
N SER A 157 6.29 -7.48 -3.98
CA SER A 157 5.22 -6.53 -3.64
C SER A 157 5.37 -6.00 -2.21
N PHE A 158 5.81 -6.86 -1.29
CA PHE A 158 5.92 -6.60 0.14
C PHE A 158 7.35 -6.62 0.67
N ARG A 159 8.34 -6.61 -0.22
CA ARG A 159 9.77 -6.71 0.13
C ARG A 159 10.25 -5.62 1.09
N ALA A 160 9.60 -4.46 1.07
CA ALA A 160 9.97 -3.35 1.92
C ALA A 160 9.43 -3.44 3.36
N TRP A 161 8.61 -4.44 3.67
CA TRP A 161 8.21 -4.71 5.05
C TRP A 161 9.41 -4.96 5.95
N PRO A 162 9.34 -4.59 7.24
CA PRO A 162 10.38 -4.90 8.21
C PRO A 162 10.66 -6.42 8.25
N ALA A 163 11.91 -6.81 7.96
CA ALA A 163 12.31 -8.22 7.98
C ALA A 163 12.32 -8.83 9.39
N LYS A 164 12.49 -7.98 10.41
CA LYS A 164 12.45 -8.34 11.83
C LYS A 164 11.61 -7.29 12.55
N PRO A 165 10.27 -7.40 12.54
CA PRO A 165 9.43 -6.47 13.26
C PRO A 165 9.60 -6.65 14.77
N GLU A 166 9.57 -5.54 15.51
CA GLU A 166 9.51 -5.59 16.97
C GLU A 166 8.21 -6.27 17.43
N PRO A 167 8.22 -6.93 18.61
CA PRO A 167 6.98 -7.43 19.22
C PRO A 167 5.94 -6.32 19.31
N ILE A 168 4.69 -6.64 18.98
CA ILE A 168 3.61 -5.66 19.10
C ILE A 168 3.24 -5.50 20.58
N VAL A 169 3.14 -4.26 21.04
CA VAL A 169 2.59 -3.92 22.36
C VAL A 169 1.61 -2.79 22.16
N ALA A 170 0.36 -3.03 22.53
CA ALA A 170 -0.69 -2.02 22.48
C ALA A 170 -0.82 -1.36 23.86
N ALA A 171 -0.45 -0.08 23.94
CA ALA A 171 -0.57 0.73 25.15
C ALA A 171 -2.04 1.17 25.33
N ALA A 172 -2.56 1.08 26.55
CA ALA A 172 -3.90 1.57 26.84
C ALA A 172 -3.97 3.09 26.65
N GLY A 173 -4.97 3.56 25.90
CA GLY A 173 -5.26 4.96 25.68
C GLY A 173 -6.51 5.43 26.43
N PRO A 174 -7.10 6.56 26.02
CA PRO A 174 -8.37 7.05 26.53
C PRO A 174 -9.50 6.00 26.52
N VAL A 175 -10.40 6.12 27.51
CA VAL A 175 -11.59 5.29 27.66
C VAL A 175 -12.80 6.20 27.82
N ALA A 176 -13.87 5.89 27.09
CA ALA A 176 -15.12 6.63 27.14
C ALA A 176 -16.30 5.66 27.31
N MET A 177 -17.36 6.11 27.99
CA MET A 177 -18.53 5.27 28.28
C MET A 177 -19.80 6.09 28.12
N LYS A 178 -20.79 5.51 27.43
CA LYS A 178 -22.10 6.12 27.21
C LYS A 178 -23.12 5.05 26.85
N ASP A 179 -24.34 5.17 27.39
CA ASP A 179 -25.49 4.31 27.08
C ASP A 179 -25.22 2.78 27.20
N GLY A 180 -24.34 2.38 28.14
CA GLY A 180 -23.97 0.98 28.37
C GLY A 180 -22.98 0.40 27.36
N ILE A 181 -22.34 1.26 26.57
CA ILE A 181 -21.22 0.92 25.67
C ILE A 181 -19.95 1.56 26.24
N VAL A 182 -18.85 0.82 26.16
CA VAL A 182 -17.51 1.32 26.46
C VAL A 182 -16.68 1.32 25.18
N CYS A 183 -16.03 2.46 24.91
CA CYS A 183 -14.94 2.58 23.94
C CYS A 183 -13.61 2.56 24.70
N LYS A 184 -12.74 1.60 24.38
CA LYS A 184 -11.36 1.54 24.86
C LYS A 184 -10.43 1.75 23.67
N THR A 185 -9.50 2.67 23.81
CA THR A 185 -8.50 2.90 22.78
C THR A 185 -7.17 2.26 23.14
N HIS A 186 -6.43 1.82 22.12
CA HIS A 186 -5.14 1.18 22.28
C HIS A 186 -4.15 1.66 21.22
N ASP A 187 -3.06 2.27 21.66
CA ASP A 187 -2.02 2.84 20.81
C ASP A 187 -0.92 1.82 20.55
N PHE A 188 -0.47 1.68 19.31
CA PHE A 188 0.59 0.75 18.95
C PHE A 188 1.47 1.31 17.83
N ILE A 189 2.74 0.92 17.84
CA ILE A 189 3.69 1.27 16.79
C ILE A 189 3.60 0.21 15.69
N SER A 190 3.03 0.59 14.54
CA SER A 190 2.91 -0.31 13.38
C SER A 190 4.28 -0.51 12.72
N GLN A 191 4.98 0.59 12.50
CA GLN A 191 6.34 0.66 11.97
C GLN A 191 7.03 1.82 12.67
N ASP A 192 8.37 1.87 12.62
CA ASP A 192 9.12 3.02 13.12
C ASP A 192 8.48 4.35 12.67
N SER A 193 8.23 5.25 13.63
CA SER A 193 7.52 6.53 13.46
C SER A 193 6.07 6.48 12.97
N ILE A 194 5.44 5.31 12.89
CA ILE A 194 4.03 5.13 12.52
C ILE A 194 3.25 4.62 13.74
N LEU A 195 2.74 5.57 14.53
CA LEU A 195 1.83 5.31 15.65
C LEU A 195 0.39 5.23 15.13
N LEU A 196 -0.30 4.12 15.43
CA LEU A 196 -1.71 3.91 15.10
C LEU A 196 -2.51 3.62 16.37
N ARG A 197 -3.83 3.82 16.29
CA ARG A 197 -4.77 3.59 17.39
C ARG A 197 -5.86 2.61 16.97
N LEU A 198 -6.11 1.62 17.81
CA LEU A 198 -7.32 0.79 17.77
C LEU A 198 -8.40 1.43 18.64
N TYR A 199 -9.63 1.46 18.15
CA TYR A 199 -10.81 1.84 18.93
C TYR A 199 -11.68 0.61 19.11
N VAL A 200 -11.86 0.15 20.34
CA VAL A 200 -12.59 -1.09 20.66
C VAL A 200 -13.86 -0.75 21.41
N PHE A 201 -14.99 -0.99 20.76
CA PHE A 201 -16.32 -0.79 21.31
C PHE A 201 -16.93 -2.12 21.71
N GLN A 202 -17.53 -2.17 22.89
CA GLN A 202 -18.22 -3.34 23.39
C GLN A 202 -19.23 -2.93 24.47
N ARG A 203 -20.13 -3.85 24.82
CA ARG A 203 -21.05 -3.67 25.95
C ARG A 203 -20.28 -3.50 27.26
N GLU A 204 -20.70 -2.54 28.08
CA GLU A 204 -20.14 -2.30 29.41
C GLU A 204 -20.23 -3.58 30.29
N GLY A 205 -19.17 -3.84 31.05
CA GLY A 205 -19.08 -5.01 31.94
C GLY A 205 -18.86 -6.36 31.24
N LEU A 206 -18.96 -6.44 29.91
CA LEU A 206 -18.62 -7.65 29.15
C LEU A 206 -17.10 -7.83 29.11
N LYS A 207 -16.61 -8.96 29.61
CA LYS A 207 -15.17 -9.26 29.58
C LYS A 207 -14.76 -9.79 28.19
N PRO A 208 -13.57 -9.45 27.67
CA PRO A 208 -13.10 -9.91 26.37
C PRO A 208 -13.16 -11.43 26.18
N GLU A 209 -12.82 -12.21 27.21
CA GLU A 209 -12.86 -13.68 27.17
C GLU A 209 -14.28 -14.27 27.05
N ASN A 210 -15.33 -13.46 27.25
CA ASN A 210 -16.74 -13.85 27.13
C ASN A 210 -17.39 -13.35 25.83
N LEU A 211 -16.61 -12.76 24.93
CA LEU A 211 -17.06 -12.36 23.61
C LEU A 211 -17.25 -13.62 22.73
N ASP A 212 -18.31 -13.62 21.92
CA ASP A 212 -18.51 -14.64 20.90
C ASP A 212 -17.75 -14.28 19.61
N LEU A 213 -17.65 -12.97 19.33
CA LEU A 213 -17.10 -12.41 18.09
C LEU A 213 -16.40 -11.08 18.35
N THR A 214 -15.26 -10.88 17.71
CA THR A 214 -14.64 -9.56 17.51
C THR A 214 -14.53 -9.26 16.02
N VAL A 215 -15.07 -8.12 15.59
CA VAL A 215 -14.94 -7.64 14.21
C VAL A 215 -13.89 -6.54 14.19
N LEU A 216 -12.83 -6.71 13.39
CA LEU A 216 -11.89 -5.65 13.08
C LEU A 216 -12.30 -4.98 11.77
N ASN A 217 -12.82 -3.75 11.90
CA ASN A 217 -13.19 -2.88 10.80
C ASN A 217 -11.95 -2.09 10.38
N VAL A 218 -11.45 -2.36 9.18
CA VAL A 218 -10.36 -1.60 8.57
C VAL A 218 -10.97 -0.52 7.70
N LEU A 219 -10.70 0.73 8.05
CA LEU A 219 -11.37 1.90 7.51
C LEU A 219 -10.54 2.52 6.39
N ASP A 220 -11.21 2.87 5.29
CA ASP A 220 -10.74 3.87 4.34
C ASP A 220 -11.15 5.29 4.80
N GLU A 221 -10.93 6.30 3.96
CA GLU A 221 -11.24 7.70 4.30
C GLU A 221 -12.74 7.91 4.51
N GLU A 222 -13.58 7.36 3.63
CA GLU A 222 -15.04 7.50 3.70
C GLU A 222 -15.60 6.76 4.92
N SER A 223 -15.20 5.50 5.11
CA SER A 223 -15.61 4.70 6.27
C SER A 223 -15.11 5.29 7.59
N TRP A 224 -14.01 6.03 7.61
CA TRP A 224 -13.53 6.75 8.79
C TRP A 224 -14.48 7.89 9.18
N GLU A 225 -14.89 8.72 8.22
CA GLU A 225 -15.85 9.81 8.46
C GLU A 225 -17.23 9.27 8.89
N GLU A 226 -17.71 8.21 8.23
CA GLU A 226 -18.96 7.52 8.62
C GLU A 226 -18.87 6.94 10.03
N PHE A 227 -17.77 6.26 10.36
CA PHE A 227 -17.54 5.74 11.71
C PHE A 227 -17.57 6.84 12.77
N LEU A 228 -16.95 7.99 12.50
CA LEU A 228 -17.00 9.12 13.41
C LEU A 228 -18.42 9.67 13.56
N ALA A 229 -19.17 9.83 12.47
CA ALA A 229 -20.54 10.33 12.51
C ALA A 229 -21.52 9.37 13.19
N ASP A 230 -21.41 8.07 12.94
CA ASP A 230 -22.36 7.06 13.41
C ASP A 230 -22.08 6.60 14.85
N LEU A 231 -20.81 6.62 15.27
CA LEU A 231 -20.40 6.07 16.56
C LEU A 231 -19.41 6.97 17.32
N GLY A 232 -18.34 7.44 16.67
CA GLY A 232 -17.25 8.17 17.32
C GLY A 232 -17.70 9.44 18.04
N ALA A 233 -18.56 10.24 17.42
CA ALA A 233 -19.08 11.51 17.95
C ALA A 233 -19.87 11.34 19.26
N ALA A 234 -20.34 10.13 19.58
CA ALA A 234 -20.99 9.84 20.85
C ALA A 234 -20.00 9.71 22.03
N PHE A 235 -18.69 9.56 21.76
CA PHE A 235 -17.64 9.27 22.74
C PHE A 235 -16.43 10.21 22.61
N PRO A 236 -16.61 11.54 22.72
CA PRO A 236 -15.56 12.50 22.40
C PRO A 236 -14.26 12.32 23.21
N GLU A 237 -14.35 11.78 24.43
CA GLU A 237 -13.19 11.51 25.29
C GLU A 237 -12.26 10.43 24.73
N ALA A 238 -12.75 9.54 23.86
CA ALA A 238 -11.93 8.55 23.17
C ALA A 238 -11.16 9.12 21.95
N PHE A 239 -11.49 10.35 21.54
CA PHE A 239 -10.98 10.98 20.31
C PHE A 239 -10.38 12.37 20.58
N PRO A 240 -9.41 12.51 21.52
CA PRO A 240 -8.91 13.83 21.94
C PRO A 240 -8.23 14.63 20.80
N ASP A 241 -7.70 13.94 19.79
CA ASP A 241 -6.90 14.53 18.71
C ASP A 241 -7.66 14.60 17.38
N VAL A 242 -8.97 14.31 17.38
CA VAL A 242 -9.79 14.22 16.17
C VAL A 242 -10.91 15.25 16.23
N LYS A 243 -11.09 15.99 15.13
CA LYS A 243 -12.27 16.85 14.97
C LYS A 243 -13.48 15.96 14.67
N LEU A 244 -14.42 15.90 15.61
CA LEU A 244 -15.61 15.07 15.46
C LEU A 244 -16.71 15.78 14.65
N PRO A 245 -17.42 15.05 13.78
CA PRO A 245 -18.63 15.54 13.12
C PRO A 245 -19.83 15.54 14.07
N ASP A 246 -20.99 15.99 13.56
CA ASP A 246 -22.25 15.83 14.26
C ASP A 246 -22.65 14.35 14.34
N LEU A 247 -23.20 13.93 15.48
CA LEU A 247 -23.65 12.55 15.69
C LEU A 247 -24.90 12.25 14.85
N ASN A 248 -24.82 11.21 14.04
CA ASN A 248 -25.97 10.59 13.41
C ASN A 248 -26.77 9.77 14.44
N ALA A 249 -27.75 10.39 15.08
CA ALA A 249 -28.49 9.80 16.19
C ALA A 249 -29.25 8.52 15.81
N GLU A 250 -29.79 8.44 14.58
CA GLU A 250 -30.53 7.26 14.10
C GLU A 250 -29.60 6.05 13.96
N HIS A 251 -28.45 6.23 13.32
CA HIS A 251 -27.45 5.18 13.20
C HIS A 251 -26.89 4.77 14.56
N PHE A 252 -26.63 5.73 15.44
CA PHE A 252 -26.17 5.44 16.79
C PHE A 252 -27.17 4.61 17.62
N GLU A 253 -28.48 4.90 17.52
CA GLU A 253 -29.51 4.06 18.16
C GLU A 253 -29.51 2.63 17.63
N ARG A 254 -29.31 2.45 16.31
CA ARG A 254 -29.18 1.12 15.69
C ARG A 254 -27.95 0.37 16.20
N GLU A 255 -26.80 1.04 16.29
CA GLU A 255 -25.57 0.48 16.88
C GLU A 255 -25.80 0.02 18.33
N LYS A 256 -26.51 0.82 19.14
CA LYS A 256 -26.85 0.43 20.51
C LYS A 256 -27.65 -0.87 20.59
N GLY A 257 -28.56 -1.11 19.66
CA GLY A 257 -29.33 -2.35 19.58
C GLY A 257 -28.45 -3.59 19.43
N MET A 258 -27.41 -3.51 18.60
CA MET A 258 -26.44 -4.58 18.40
C MET A 258 -25.65 -4.87 19.69
N TYR A 259 -25.01 -3.87 20.30
CA TYR A 259 -24.21 -4.09 21.53
C TYR A 259 -25.05 -4.63 22.70
N ARG A 260 -26.34 -4.28 22.77
CA ARG A 260 -27.27 -4.81 23.79
C ARG A 260 -27.60 -6.28 23.59
N SER A 261 -27.76 -6.70 22.34
CA SER A 261 -28.25 -8.04 21.99
C SER A 261 -27.14 -9.07 21.78
N GLN A 262 -25.96 -8.63 21.36
CA GLN A 262 -24.84 -9.49 20.99
C GLN A 262 -23.69 -9.42 22.00
N LYS A 263 -22.93 -10.51 22.15
CA LYS A 263 -21.66 -10.52 22.90
C LYS A 263 -20.49 -10.22 21.97
N TRP A 264 -20.58 -9.11 21.25
CA TRP A 264 -19.60 -8.74 20.23
C TRP A 264 -18.74 -7.56 20.67
N ALA A 265 -17.53 -7.51 20.14
CA ALA A 265 -16.68 -6.32 20.15
C ALA A 265 -16.45 -5.84 18.72
N MET A 266 -16.53 -4.54 18.51
CA MET A 266 -16.20 -3.90 17.25
C MET A 266 -14.92 -3.10 17.43
N ALA A 267 -13.85 -3.58 16.82
CA ALA A 267 -12.58 -2.88 16.73
C ALA A 267 -12.54 -2.08 15.43
N TYR A 268 -11.96 -0.88 15.47
CA TYR A 268 -11.80 0.00 14.31
C TYR A 268 -10.35 0.42 14.19
N LEU A 269 -9.82 0.35 12.96
CA LEU A 269 -8.46 0.73 12.62
C LEU A 269 -8.49 1.63 11.39
N ALA A 270 -7.92 2.82 11.51
CA ALA A 270 -7.54 3.66 10.38
C ALA A 270 -6.04 3.41 10.07
N PRO A 271 -5.69 2.76 8.95
CA PRO A 271 -4.30 2.60 8.52
C PRO A 271 -3.61 3.93 8.22
N ARG A 272 -2.29 3.91 8.00
CA ARG A 272 -1.52 5.14 7.76
C ARG A 272 -2.10 5.98 6.61
N GLY A 273 -2.08 7.29 6.81
CA GLY A 273 -2.57 8.25 5.83
C GLY A 273 -4.09 8.41 5.82
N ILE A 274 -4.80 7.84 6.81
CA ILE A 274 -6.25 7.99 7.02
C ILE A 274 -6.46 8.49 8.45
N GLY A 275 -7.49 9.32 8.63
CA GLY A 275 -7.93 9.81 9.93
C GLY A 275 -6.80 10.52 10.70
N PRO A 276 -6.45 10.11 11.94
CA PRO A 276 -5.44 10.80 12.75
C PRO A 276 -4.04 10.88 12.13
N THR A 277 -3.76 10.05 11.10
CA THR A 277 -2.47 10.02 10.40
C THR A 277 -2.54 10.56 8.97
N ALA A 278 -3.64 11.22 8.59
CA ALA A 278 -3.77 11.88 7.30
C ALA A 278 -2.72 12.99 7.16
N TRP A 279 -2.05 13.06 6.00
CA TRP A 279 -0.96 14.01 5.77
C TRP A 279 -1.44 15.42 5.44
N THR A 280 -2.37 15.54 4.50
CA THR A 280 -2.78 16.82 3.91
C THR A 280 -4.09 16.66 3.15
N ALA A 281 -4.93 17.69 3.22
CA ALA A 281 -6.15 17.79 2.43
C ALA A 281 -5.86 18.15 0.95
N ASP A 282 -4.64 18.59 0.62
CA ASP A 282 -4.24 18.94 -0.75
C ASP A 282 -3.92 17.68 -1.60
N GLU A 283 -4.63 17.52 -2.71
CA GLU A 283 -4.50 16.36 -3.58
C GLU A 283 -3.14 16.27 -4.29
N LYS A 284 -2.56 17.42 -4.65
CA LYS A 284 -1.27 17.47 -5.34
C LYS A 284 -0.15 17.04 -4.40
N GLU A 285 -0.18 17.49 -3.15
CA GLU A 285 0.74 17.04 -2.11
C GLU A 285 0.56 15.55 -1.79
N ARG A 286 -0.68 15.05 -1.66
CA ARG A 286 -0.93 13.61 -1.50
C ARG A 286 -0.33 12.79 -2.65
N THR A 287 -0.44 13.29 -3.88
CA THR A 287 0.16 12.66 -5.06
C THR A 287 1.69 12.59 -4.95
N GLN A 288 2.34 13.66 -4.48
CA GLN A 288 3.79 13.64 -4.25
C GLN A 288 4.18 12.66 -3.14
N ILE A 289 3.40 12.58 -2.06
CA ILE A 289 3.63 11.61 -0.97
C ILE A 289 3.50 10.18 -1.49
N ARG A 290 2.44 9.85 -2.24
CA ARG A 290 2.24 8.53 -2.85
C ARG A 290 3.43 8.11 -3.73
N ARG A 291 3.96 9.02 -4.54
CA ARG A 291 5.15 8.76 -5.39
C ARG A 291 6.41 8.42 -4.59
N ARG A 292 6.58 8.98 -3.39
CA ARG A 292 7.74 8.69 -2.53
C ARG A 292 7.78 7.23 -2.07
N PHE A 293 6.63 6.60 -1.81
CA PHE A 293 6.59 5.17 -1.45
C PHE A 293 7.26 4.30 -2.53
N GLN A 294 7.00 4.60 -3.80
CA GLN A 294 7.54 3.83 -4.94
C GLN A 294 9.05 3.99 -5.09
N LEU A 295 9.60 5.15 -4.72
CA LEU A 295 11.05 5.37 -4.61
C LEU A 295 11.67 4.54 -3.48
N LEU A 296 10.94 4.38 -2.38
CA LEU A 296 11.35 3.54 -1.23
C LEU A 296 11.10 2.04 -1.44
N GLY A 297 10.64 1.64 -2.64
CA GLY A 297 10.42 0.26 -3.03
C GLY A 297 9.14 -0.36 -2.44
N MET A 298 8.13 0.47 -2.20
CA MET A 298 6.81 0.05 -1.72
C MET A 298 5.70 0.90 -2.36
N THR A 299 4.45 0.62 -2.03
CA THR A 299 3.30 1.51 -2.30
C THR A 299 2.66 1.90 -0.97
N LEU A 300 1.82 2.94 -0.98
CA LEU A 300 1.03 3.29 0.20
C LEU A 300 0.20 2.09 0.66
N ASP A 301 -0.49 1.42 -0.26
CA ASP A 301 -1.38 0.30 0.08
C ASP A 301 -0.59 -0.92 0.55
N SER A 302 0.61 -1.20 0.00
CA SER A 302 1.49 -2.23 0.58
C SER A 302 1.92 -1.91 2.02
N ALA A 303 2.01 -0.62 2.38
CA ALA A 303 2.31 -0.19 3.74
C ALA A 303 1.06 -0.21 4.65
N ARG A 304 -0.13 -0.03 4.08
CA ARG A 304 -1.40 -0.20 4.80
C ARG A 304 -1.72 -1.66 5.06
N VAL A 305 -1.40 -2.57 4.14
CA VAL A 305 -1.43 -4.02 4.41
C VAL A 305 -0.57 -4.35 5.63
N TRP A 306 0.63 -3.75 5.74
CA TRP A 306 1.45 -3.89 6.94
C TRP A 306 0.73 -3.37 8.19
N ASP A 307 0.10 -2.20 8.12
CA ASP A 307 -0.64 -1.64 9.24
C ASP A 307 -1.80 -2.52 9.70
N ILE A 308 -2.54 -3.13 8.77
CA ILE A 308 -3.64 -4.05 9.08
C ILE A 308 -3.10 -5.27 9.81
N ARG A 309 -1.99 -5.87 9.32
CA ARG A 309 -1.32 -6.98 10.00
C ARG A 309 -0.94 -6.62 11.43
N ARG A 310 -0.34 -5.44 11.63
CA ARG A 310 0.07 -4.96 12.94
C ARG A 310 -1.12 -4.62 13.85
N GLY A 311 -2.22 -4.12 13.29
CA GLY A 311 -3.47 -3.89 14.00
C GLY A 311 -4.14 -5.20 14.45
N MET A 312 -4.14 -6.24 13.62
CA MET A 312 -4.59 -7.58 14.00
C MET A 312 -3.75 -8.14 15.15
N GLN A 313 -2.42 -8.04 15.05
CA GLN A 313 -1.51 -8.48 16.11
C GLN A 313 -1.71 -7.66 17.40
N ALA A 314 -1.92 -6.35 17.29
CA ALA A 314 -2.19 -5.48 18.44
C ALA A 314 -3.51 -5.87 19.13
N LEU A 315 -4.59 -6.11 18.36
CA LEU A 315 -5.87 -6.56 18.88
C LEU A 315 -5.74 -7.90 19.62
N LEU A 316 -5.05 -8.87 19.01
CA LEU A 316 -4.83 -10.20 19.61
C LEU A 316 -3.88 -10.17 20.80
N SER A 317 -3.06 -9.12 20.96
CA SER A 317 -2.21 -8.93 22.14
C SER A 317 -2.98 -8.46 23.37
N LEU A 318 -4.21 -7.97 23.20
CA LEU A 318 -5.03 -7.51 24.31
C LEU A 318 -5.55 -8.70 25.14
N PRO A 319 -5.54 -8.62 26.48
CA PRO A 319 -5.97 -9.72 27.34
C PRO A 319 -7.37 -10.24 27.00
N GLY A 320 -7.47 -11.53 26.63
CA GLY A 320 -8.72 -12.22 26.34
C GLY A 320 -9.27 -12.06 24.91
N MET A 321 -8.66 -11.20 24.08
CA MET A 321 -9.09 -10.99 22.68
C MET A 321 -8.64 -12.10 21.73
N ASP A 322 -7.82 -13.06 22.19
CA ASP A 322 -7.42 -14.25 21.43
C ASP A 322 -8.48 -15.38 21.48
N LYS A 323 -9.54 -15.24 22.28
CA LYS A 323 -10.59 -16.24 22.49
C LYS A 323 -11.77 -16.16 21.51
N PRO A 324 -12.35 -14.98 21.20
CA PRO A 324 -13.50 -14.91 20.30
C PRO A 324 -13.15 -15.28 18.86
N GLN A 325 -14.17 -15.57 18.06
CA GLN A 325 -13.99 -15.59 16.61
C GLN A 325 -13.57 -14.20 16.12
N ILE A 326 -12.70 -14.13 15.11
CA ILE A 326 -12.26 -12.87 14.52
C ILE A 326 -12.84 -12.72 13.12
N TRP A 327 -13.53 -11.61 12.87
CA TRP A 327 -13.92 -11.20 11.53
C TRP A 327 -13.12 -9.98 11.11
N LEU A 328 -12.80 -9.88 9.82
CA LEU A 328 -12.26 -8.67 9.21
C LEU A 328 -13.32 -8.07 8.31
N GLN A 329 -13.53 -6.75 8.38
CA GLN A 329 -14.50 -6.05 7.54
C GLN A 329 -13.87 -4.78 6.96
N SER A 330 -14.13 -4.50 5.68
CA SER A 330 -13.58 -3.33 4.99
C SER A 330 -14.31 -3.04 3.69
N HIS A 331 -14.16 -1.81 3.18
CA HIS A 331 -14.79 -1.31 1.96
C HIS A 331 -13.77 -0.99 0.87
N GLY A 332 -14.19 -1.02 -0.40
CA GLY A 332 -13.45 -0.50 -1.55
C GLY A 332 -12.04 -1.05 -1.67
N ASP A 333 -11.07 -0.18 -1.92
CA ASP A 333 -9.65 -0.53 -2.01
C ASP A 333 -9.13 -1.18 -0.72
N MET A 334 -9.64 -0.76 0.45
CA MET A 334 -9.24 -1.32 1.74
C MET A 334 -9.68 -2.79 1.88
N ALA A 335 -10.74 -3.21 1.19
CA ALA A 335 -11.11 -4.62 1.11
C ALA A 335 -10.05 -5.48 0.41
N CYS A 336 -9.36 -4.93 -0.60
CA CYS A 336 -8.22 -5.58 -1.22
C CYS A 336 -7.03 -5.67 -0.23
N ASP A 337 -6.73 -4.58 0.47
CA ASP A 337 -5.64 -4.55 1.46
C ASP A 337 -5.87 -5.54 2.60
N THR A 338 -7.11 -5.65 3.09
CA THR A 338 -7.54 -6.63 4.10
C THR A 338 -7.35 -8.08 3.62
N VAL A 339 -7.68 -8.37 2.36
CA VAL A 339 -7.41 -9.69 1.75
C VAL A 339 -5.92 -10.00 1.82
N TYR A 340 -5.06 -9.10 1.36
CA TYR A 340 -3.61 -9.31 1.42
C TYR A 340 -3.09 -9.47 2.84
N ALA A 341 -3.57 -8.66 3.81
CA ALA A 341 -3.16 -8.78 5.20
C ALA A 341 -3.52 -10.16 5.77
N SER A 342 -4.72 -10.66 5.47
CA SER A 342 -5.18 -11.98 5.92
C SER A 342 -4.33 -13.14 5.41
N LEU A 343 -3.62 -12.97 4.28
CA LEU A 343 -2.74 -14.01 3.74
C LEU A 343 -1.45 -14.20 4.55
N PHE A 344 -1.05 -13.19 5.32
CA PHE A 344 0.20 -13.17 6.09
C PHE A 344 0.00 -13.22 7.61
N GLU A 345 -1.25 -13.35 8.07
CA GLU A 345 -1.60 -13.54 9.47
C GLU A 345 -2.23 -14.93 9.70
N PRO A 346 -2.40 -15.37 10.97
CA PRO A 346 -3.20 -16.55 11.27
C PRO A 346 -4.59 -16.45 10.64
N ALA A 347 -5.16 -17.60 10.27
CA ALA A 347 -6.48 -17.64 9.67
C ALA A 347 -7.53 -17.05 10.63
N VAL A 348 -8.36 -16.16 10.10
CA VAL A 348 -9.49 -15.57 10.82
C VAL A 348 -10.75 -16.36 10.48
N HIS A 349 -11.81 -16.18 11.25
CA HIS A 349 -13.06 -16.90 10.98
C HIS A 349 -13.68 -16.46 9.65
N ARG A 350 -13.72 -15.13 9.40
CA ARG A 350 -14.42 -14.59 8.23
C ARG A 350 -13.86 -13.23 7.76
N LEU A 351 -13.94 -12.99 6.46
CA LEU A 351 -13.73 -11.69 5.83
C LEU A 351 -15.03 -11.23 5.17
N ASP A 352 -15.47 -10.01 5.49
CA ASP A 352 -16.58 -9.30 4.85
C ASP A 352 -16.00 -8.14 4.02
N LEU A 353 -16.04 -8.33 2.70
CA LEU A 353 -15.41 -7.45 1.70
C LEU A 353 -16.49 -6.70 0.95
N HIS A 354 -16.66 -5.42 1.24
CA HIS A 354 -17.69 -4.60 0.62
C HIS A 354 -17.15 -3.80 -0.56
N ALA A 355 -17.82 -3.91 -1.71
CA ALA A 355 -17.43 -3.31 -2.99
C ALA A 355 -15.92 -3.45 -3.33
N PRO A 356 -15.27 -4.62 -3.14
CA PRO A 356 -13.86 -4.74 -3.45
C PRO A 356 -13.63 -4.55 -4.97
N PRO A 357 -12.55 -3.86 -5.38
CA PRO A 357 -12.18 -3.79 -6.78
C PRO A 357 -11.90 -5.20 -7.32
N VAL A 358 -12.16 -5.39 -8.61
CA VAL A 358 -12.05 -6.69 -9.27
C VAL A 358 -10.70 -6.88 -9.98
N SER A 359 -9.88 -5.83 -10.04
CA SER A 359 -8.55 -5.87 -10.63
C SER A 359 -7.64 -4.76 -10.08
N HIS A 360 -6.34 -5.04 -9.97
CA HIS A 360 -5.31 -4.02 -9.71
C HIS A 360 -5.11 -3.01 -10.85
N VAL A 361 -5.82 -3.14 -11.97
CA VAL A 361 -5.85 -2.09 -13.01
C VAL A 361 -6.58 -0.84 -12.51
N THR A 362 -7.60 -1.02 -11.66
CA THR A 362 -8.43 0.08 -11.14
C THR A 362 -8.45 0.16 -9.61
N GLY A 363 -7.99 -0.89 -8.92
CA GLY A 363 -7.87 -0.94 -7.46
C GLY A 363 -6.50 -0.47 -6.94
N PRO A 364 -6.15 -0.84 -5.70
CA PRO A 364 -4.93 -0.36 -5.06
C PRO A 364 -3.66 -0.86 -5.75
N ASP A 365 -2.64 -0.01 -5.71
CA ASP A 365 -1.36 -0.25 -6.35
C ASP A 365 -0.45 -1.14 -5.50
N TYR A 366 0.15 -2.15 -6.12
CA TYR A 366 1.22 -2.95 -5.52
C TYR A 366 2.34 -3.17 -6.53
N LEU A 367 3.59 -3.10 -6.06
CA LEU A 367 4.72 -3.33 -6.95
C LEU A 367 4.64 -4.76 -7.53
N ASN A 368 4.71 -4.87 -8.85
CA ASN A 368 4.79 -6.13 -9.60
C ASN A 368 3.56 -7.06 -9.53
N VAL A 369 2.49 -6.75 -8.81
CA VAL A 369 1.43 -7.74 -8.47
C VAL A 369 0.78 -8.39 -9.68
N LEU A 370 0.41 -7.60 -10.70
CA LEU A 370 -0.20 -8.06 -11.95
C LEU A 370 0.73 -8.93 -12.80
N ARG A 371 1.98 -9.15 -12.41
CA ARG A 371 2.87 -10.14 -13.05
C ARG A 371 2.64 -11.56 -12.52
N PHE A 372 1.90 -11.72 -11.43
CA PHE A 372 1.76 -13.00 -10.72
C PHE A 372 0.30 -13.40 -10.47
N LEU A 373 -0.55 -12.45 -10.10
CA LEU A 373 -1.96 -12.69 -9.77
C LEU A 373 -2.76 -11.38 -9.83
N ASP A 374 -4.09 -11.49 -9.85
CA ASP A 374 -5.02 -10.37 -9.69
C ASP A 374 -5.96 -10.62 -8.48
N ILE A 375 -6.83 -9.66 -8.18
CA ILE A 375 -7.63 -9.65 -6.94
C ILE A 375 -8.47 -10.93 -6.73
N PRO A 376 -9.19 -11.47 -7.74
CA PRO A 376 -9.93 -12.72 -7.54
C PRO A 376 -9.04 -13.91 -7.14
N GLN A 377 -7.79 -13.96 -7.61
CA GLN A 377 -6.85 -15.00 -7.18
C GLN A 377 -6.42 -14.81 -5.72
N ALA A 378 -6.15 -13.58 -5.28
CA ALA A 378 -5.85 -13.29 -3.89
C ALA A 378 -7.03 -13.64 -2.96
N VAL A 379 -8.26 -13.34 -3.39
CA VAL A 379 -9.48 -13.70 -2.66
C VAL A 379 -9.65 -15.21 -2.58
N ALA A 380 -9.37 -15.97 -3.64
CA ALA A 380 -9.37 -17.43 -3.58
C ALA A 380 -8.33 -17.98 -2.60
N MET A 381 -7.14 -17.38 -2.53
CA MET A 381 -6.13 -17.75 -1.52
C MET A 381 -6.60 -17.48 -0.09
N ALA A 382 -7.36 -16.39 0.15
CA ALA A 382 -7.95 -16.10 1.45
C ALA A 382 -9.14 -17.05 1.77
N ALA A 383 -9.96 -17.36 0.77
CA ALA A 383 -11.11 -18.24 0.88
C ALA A 383 -10.75 -19.70 1.18
N GLU A 384 -9.53 -20.17 0.88
CA GLU A 384 -9.09 -21.50 1.32
C GLU A 384 -8.99 -21.61 2.85
N ARG A 385 -8.70 -20.50 3.52
CA ARG A 385 -8.32 -20.50 4.94
C ARG A 385 -9.32 -19.81 5.86
N SER A 386 -10.18 -18.95 5.31
CA SER A 386 -11.19 -18.20 6.04
C SER A 386 -12.49 -18.18 5.24
N GLN A 387 -13.64 -18.06 5.90
CA GLN A 387 -14.88 -17.78 5.17
C GLN A 387 -14.77 -16.40 4.53
N VAL A 388 -15.21 -16.25 3.28
CA VAL A 388 -15.19 -14.95 2.60
C VAL A 388 -16.58 -14.61 2.09
N ARG A 389 -17.02 -13.38 2.35
CA ARG A 389 -18.22 -12.77 1.77
C ARG A 389 -17.80 -11.55 0.98
N VAL A 390 -18.15 -11.55 -0.30
CA VAL A 390 -17.99 -10.38 -1.16
C VAL A 390 -19.36 -9.75 -1.33
N TYR A 391 -19.51 -8.48 -0.96
CA TYR A 391 -20.70 -7.69 -1.25
C TYR A 391 -20.42 -6.86 -2.49
N ALA A 392 -20.95 -7.29 -3.64
CA ALA A 392 -20.71 -6.66 -4.93
C ALA A 392 -21.95 -6.73 -5.81
N GLU A 393 -22.11 -5.76 -6.71
CA GLU A 393 -23.22 -5.74 -7.68
C GLU A 393 -23.10 -6.87 -8.71
N ASP A 394 -21.90 -7.06 -9.25
CA ASP A 394 -21.58 -8.11 -10.22
C ASP A 394 -20.82 -9.27 -9.57
N SER A 395 -21.38 -10.46 -9.71
CA SER A 395 -20.79 -11.70 -9.22
C SER A 395 -19.81 -12.34 -10.20
N LYS A 396 -19.91 -12.04 -11.51
CA LYS A 396 -19.10 -12.68 -12.55
C LYS A 396 -17.58 -12.57 -12.35
N PRO A 397 -17.02 -11.42 -11.90
CA PRO A 397 -15.58 -11.31 -11.65
C PRO A 397 -15.07 -12.30 -10.60
N TRP A 398 -15.97 -12.81 -9.76
CA TRP A 398 -15.68 -13.73 -8.67
C TRP A 398 -15.93 -15.21 -9.02
N ASP A 399 -16.38 -15.51 -10.24
CA ASP A 399 -16.62 -16.88 -10.71
C ASP A 399 -15.38 -17.75 -10.54
N TYR A 400 -14.19 -17.18 -10.77
CA TYR A 400 -12.92 -17.88 -10.56
C TYR A 400 -12.80 -18.43 -9.13
N VAL A 401 -13.20 -17.67 -8.11
CA VAL A 401 -13.12 -18.09 -6.70
C VAL A 401 -14.09 -19.25 -6.43
N ALA A 402 -15.32 -19.12 -6.92
CA ALA A 402 -16.34 -20.16 -6.78
C ALA A 402 -15.94 -21.46 -7.51
N GLU A 403 -15.34 -21.36 -8.69
CA GLU A 403 -14.84 -22.51 -9.45
C GLU A 403 -13.65 -23.19 -8.78
N VAL A 404 -12.69 -22.43 -8.26
CA VAL A 404 -11.59 -22.97 -7.43
C VAL A 404 -12.18 -23.72 -6.23
N GLY A 405 -13.18 -23.15 -5.56
CA GLY A 405 -13.86 -23.81 -4.45
C GLY A 405 -14.53 -25.14 -4.83
N LYS A 406 -15.13 -25.23 -6.02
CA LYS A 406 -15.69 -26.50 -6.53
C LYS A 406 -14.61 -27.54 -6.77
N VAL A 407 -13.47 -27.15 -7.36
CA VAL A 407 -12.34 -28.06 -7.60
C VAL A 407 -11.77 -28.59 -6.29
N LEU A 408 -11.68 -27.72 -5.27
CA LEU A 408 -11.11 -28.06 -3.96
C LEU A 408 -12.11 -28.66 -2.98
N GLY A 409 -13.39 -28.77 -3.35
CA GLY A 409 -14.43 -29.34 -2.50
C GLY A 409 -14.79 -28.48 -1.28
N TRP A 410 -14.72 -27.15 -1.42
CA TRP A 410 -15.14 -26.25 -0.34
C TRP A 410 -16.64 -26.35 -0.05
N GLU A 411 -17.01 -26.19 1.22
CA GLU A 411 -18.41 -26.04 1.60
C GLU A 411 -19.00 -24.75 1.01
N GLU A 412 -20.32 -24.72 0.80
CA GLU A 412 -21.02 -23.56 0.24
C GLU A 412 -20.83 -22.28 1.08
N LYS A 413 -20.64 -22.44 2.39
CA LYS A 413 -20.37 -21.33 3.31
C LYS A 413 -18.93 -20.82 3.25
N GLN A 414 -18.03 -21.45 2.50
CA GLN A 414 -16.64 -21.00 2.43
C GLN A 414 -16.51 -19.69 1.64
N PHE A 415 -17.20 -19.57 0.51
CA PHE A 415 -17.17 -18.38 -0.33
C PHE A 415 -18.58 -18.03 -0.82
N GLN A 416 -19.01 -16.78 -0.64
CA GLN A 416 -20.28 -16.30 -1.17
C GLN A 416 -20.14 -14.88 -1.72
N VAL A 417 -20.80 -14.62 -2.85
CA VAL A 417 -21.06 -13.26 -3.34
C VAL A 417 -22.48 -12.89 -2.99
N ARG A 418 -22.66 -11.72 -2.39
CA ARG A 418 -23.95 -11.14 -1.99
C ARG A 418 -24.11 -9.81 -2.71
N ARG A 419 -25.35 -9.43 -3.05
CA ARG A 419 -25.60 -8.06 -3.54
C ARG A 419 -25.46 -7.07 -2.39
N SER A 420 -24.89 -5.91 -2.68
CA SER A 420 -24.87 -4.80 -1.72
C SER A 420 -26.31 -4.35 -1.45
N MET A 421 -26.71 -4.25 -0.18
CA MET A 421 -28.07 -3.85 0.22
C MET A 421 -28.14 -2.33 0.41
N GLU A 422 -27.83 -1.56 -0.63
CA GLU A 422 -27.93 -0.09 -0.56
C GLU A 422 -29.18 0.50 -1.25
N GLU A 423 -29.99 -0.31 -1.94
CA GLU A 423 -31.25 0.19 -2.56
C GLU A 423 -32.55 -0.30 -1.90
N GLU A 424 -32.49 -1.14 -0.87
CA GLU A 424 -33.67 -1.49 -0.06
C GLU A 424 -33.50 -0.97 1.37
N SER A 425 -33.82 0.31 1.55
CA SER A 425 -34.41 0.92 2.76
C SER A 425 -34.11 0.26 4.11
N GLY A 426 -33.35 0.95 4.98
CA GLY A 426 -33.67 1.07 6.42
C GLY A 426 -33.86 -0.18 7.31
N ASP A 427 -33.70 -1.42 6.84
CA ASP A 427 -34.22 -2.58 7.59
C ASP A 427 -33.38 -3.88 7.49
N SER A 428 -32.11 -3.79 7.13
CA SER A 428 -31.36 -5.01 6.77
C SER A 428 -29.95 -5.15 7.39
N ARG A 429 -29.82 -4.77 8.66
CA ARG A 429 -28.82 -5.37 9.59
C ARG A 429 -29.41 -6.51 10.46
N GLU A 430 -30.64 -6.95 10.17
CA GLU A 430 -31.37 -7.95 10.98
C GLU A 430 -31.01 -9.43 10.67
N HIS A 431 -30.21 -9.72 9.64
CA HIS A 431 -30.04 -11.12 9.18
C HIS A 431 -28.83 -11.89 9.75
N ALA A 432 -28.18 -11.37 10.80
CA ALA A 432 -27.19 -12.15 11.57
C ALA A 432 -27.83 -13.18 12.55
N GLY A 433 -29.17 -13.22 12.66
CA GLY A 433 -29.87 -13.98 13.73
C GLY A 433 -30.60 -15.27 13.32
N LYS A 434 -30.51 -15.76 12.08
CA LYS A 434 -31.25 -16.97 11.65
C LYS A 434 -30.42 -17.95 10.84
N GLU A 435 -29.47 -18.61 11.50
CA GLU A 435 -29.09 -19.98 11.11
C GLU A 435 -29.50 -20.93 12.25
N LYS A 436 -30.63 -21.62 12.04
CA LYS A 436 -30.97 -22.80 12.85
C LYS A 436 -30.02 -23.94 12.44
N GLN A 437 -29.30 -24.46 13.42
CA GLN A 437 -28.59 -25.74 13.36
C GLN A 437 -29.56 -26.88 13.02
N PRO A 438 -29.12 -27.96 12.34
CA PRO A 438 -29.61 -29.29 12.69
C PRO A 438 -29.10 -29.73 14.06
#